data_AF-A0A5B7B262-F1
#
_entry.id   AF-A0A5B7B262-F1
#
_cell.length_a   1.000
_cell.length_b   1.000
_cell.length_c   1.000
_cell.angle_alpha   90.00
_cell.angle_beta   90.00
_cell.angle_gamma   90.00
#
_symmetry.space_group_name_H-M   'P 1'
#
loop_
_entity.id
_entity.type
_entity.pdbx_description
1 polymer ?
#
loop_
_entity_poly.entity_id
_entity_poly.type
_entity_poly.pdbx_seq_one_letter_code
_entity_poly.pdbx_strand_id
1 'polypeptide(L)'
;LLSLHGDPKVLPLMRALSEAKSYASKDQVLHNRPLSNYVLRDHIQSIETEFRVNCQILGFPDSNLWQLLTDLELLQEDTTQLWWAGKELLRGKKLCDYIGKNEKTKIMLKLQSPISLPACNSEMDLINKK
;
A
#
# COMPACT_ATOMS: atom_id res chain seq x y z
N LEU A 1 -6.95 23.02 6.53
CA LEU A 1 -5.81 22.35 5.87
C LEU A 1 -4.54 22.99 6.39
N LEU A 2 -3.80 22.30 7.26
CA LEU A 2 -2.59 22.84 7.89
C LEU A 2 -1.55 23.14 6.80
N SER A 3 -1.18 24.40 6.65
CA SER A 3 -0.13 24.82 5.73
C SER A 3 1.24 24.46 6.33
N LEU A 4 1.59 23.17 6.26
CA LEU A 4 2.91 22.62 6.63
C LEU A 4 4.02 23.03 5.64
N HIS A 5 3.68 23.86 4.65
CA HIS A 5 4.59 24.30 3.60
C HIS A 5 5.57 25.35 4.16
N GLY A 6 6.73 24.89 4.64
CA GLY A 6 7.85 25.74 5.03
C GLY A 6 8.45 25.49 6.41
N ASP A 7 7.89 24.59 7.23
CA ASP A 7 8.52 24.25 8.52
C ASP A 7 9.76 23.37 8.27
N PRO A 8 10.97 23.81 8.68
CA PRO A 8 12.19 23.03 8.49
C PRO A 8 12.14 21.64 9.12
N LYS A 9 11.29 21.44 10.14
CA LYS A 9 11.12 20.15 10.83
C LYS A 9 10.40 19.11 9.98
N VAL A 10 9.52 19.55 9.07
CA VAL A 10 8.68 18.69 8.22
C VAL A 10 9.35 18.38 6.87
N LEU A 11 10.40 19.13 6.52
CA LEU A 11 11.16 18.96 5.28
C LEU A 11 11.68 17.54 5.05
N PRO A 12 12.27 16.84 6.03
CA PRO A 12 12.76 15.47 5.83
C PRO A 12 11.67 14.48 5.43
N LEU A 13 10.51 14.54 6.11
CA LEU A 13 9.35 13.70 5.79
C LEU A 13 8.81 13.99 4.38
N MET A 14 8.70 15.28 4.02
CA MET A 14 8.28 15.69 2.68
C MET A 14 9.24 15.20 1.59
N ARG A 15 10.54 15.23 1.87
CA ARG A 15 11.56 14.68 0.97
C ARG A 15 11.40 13.18 0.82
N ALA A 16 11.31 12.42 1.92
CA ALA A 16 11.13 10.97 1.90
C ALA A 16 9.88 10.56 1.09
N LEU A 17 8.76 11.26 1.29
CA LEU A 17 7.54 11.05 0.51
C LEU A 17 7.72 11.36 -0.98
N SER A 18 8.42 12.45 -1.31
CA SER A 18 8.70 12.84 -2.70
C SER A 18 9.59 11.81 -3.40
N GLU A 19 10.62 11.32 -2.73
CA GLU A 19 11.54 10.30 -3.24
C GLU A 19 10.81 8.98 -3.48
N ALA A 20 10.03 8.51 -2.49
CA ALA A 20 9.23 7.30 -2.62
C ALA A 20 8.21 7.39 -3.77
N LYS A 21 7.54 8.55 -3.93
CA LYS A 21 6.58 8.78 -5.02
C LYS A 21 7.26 8.79 -6.39
N SER A 22 8.43 9.42 -6.50
CA SER A 22 9.23 9.40 -7.72
C SER A 22 9.68 7.98 -8.07
N TYR A 23 10.10 7.23 -7.06
CA TYR A 23 10.50 5.84 -7.22
C TYR A 23 9.35 4.94 -7.65
N ALA A 24 8.15 5.08 -7.07
CA ALA A 24 6.98 4.29 -7.45
C ALA A 24 6.20 4.86 -8.66
N SER A 25 6.73 5.87 -9.35
CA SER A 25 6.05 6.53 -10.47
C SER A 25 5.85 5.59 -11.67
N LYS A 26 4.76 5.81 -12.41
CA LYS A 26 4.52 5.15 -13.71
C LYS A 26 5.63 5.44 -14.73
N ASP A 27 6.37 6.53 -14.55
CA ASP A 27 7.49 6.90 -15.41
C ASP A 27 8.62 5.86 -15.35
N GLN A 28 8.79 5.13 -14.23
CA GLN A 28 9.77 4.06 -14.16
C GLN A 28 9.54 2.99 -15.24
N VAL A 29 8.27 2.69 -15.53
CA VAL A 29 7.88 1.73 -16.59
C VAL A 29 8.28 2.25 -17.97
N LEU A 30 8.12 3.56 -18.23
CA LEU A 30 8.53 4.17 -19.51
C LEU A 30 10.04 4.06 -19.75
N HIS A 31 10.82 4.08 -18.67
CA HIS A 31 12.29 3.98 -18.72
C HIS A 31 12.81 2.55 -18.53
N ASN A 32 11.93 1.54 -18.58
CA ASN A 32 12.26 0.13 -18.33
C ASN A 32 13.03 -0.10 -17.03
N ARG A 33 12.74 0.69 -15.99
CA ARG A 33 13.34 0.54 -14.66
C ARG A 33 12.38 -0.23 -13.76
N PRO A 34 12.71 -1.47 -13.36
CA PRO A 34 11.87 -2.23 -12.44
C PRO A 34 12.01 -1.68 -11.03
N LEU A 35 10.95 -1.84 -10.24
CA LEU A 35 10.99 -1.57 -8.80
C LEU A 35 11.71 -2.71 -8.09
N SER A 36 12.73 -2.38 -7.31
CA SER A 36 13.41 -3.30 -6.40
C SER A 36 12.66 -3.36 -5.08
N ASN A 37 12.36 -4.57 -4.64
CA ASN A 37 11.72 -4.80 -3.36
C ASN A 37 12.56 -4.31 -2.17
N TYR A 38 13.89 -4.34 -2.30
CA TYR A 38 14.80 -3.77 -1.28
C TYR A 38 14.70 -2.26 -1.19
N VAL A 39 14.69 -1.56 -2.33
CA VAL A 39 14.61 -0.10 -2.38
C VAL A 39 13.22 0.39 -1.96
N LEU A 40 12.16 -0.35 -2.30
CA LEU A 40 10.81 -0.08 -1.76
C LEU A 40 10.78 -0.15 -0.23
N ARG A 41 11.39 -1.18 0.36
CA ARG A 41 11.48 -1.31 1.83
C ARG A 41 12.26 -0.15 2.45
N ASP A 42 13.35 0.25 1.84
CA ASP A 42 14.16 1.39 2.30
C ASP A 42 13.35 2.70 2.31
N HIS A 43 12.61 2.98 1.24
CA HIS A 43 11.71 4.14 1.19
C HIS A 43 10.61 4.10 2.26
N ILE A 44 10.02 2.92 2.52
CA ILE A 44 9.01 2.75 3.59
C ILE A 44 9.62 3.06 4.95
N GLN A 45 10.79 2.46 5.26
CA GLN A 45 11.50 2.69 6.52
C GLN A 45 11.90 4.15 6.71
N SER A 46 12.33 4.82 5.63
CA SER A 46 12.64 6.25 5.65
C SER A 46 11.41 7.08 6.01
N ILE A 47 10.25 6.81 5.40
CA ILE A 47 9.00 7.51 5.72
C ILE A 47 8.60 7.28 7.17
N GLU A 48 8.59 6.03 7.65
CA GLU A 48 8.25 5.68 9.03
C GLU A 48 9.16 6.36 10.06
N THR A 49 10.46 6.42 9.76
CA THR A 49 11.46 7.07 10.61
C THR A 49 11.20 8.57 10.72
N GLU A 50 11.07 9.26 9.58
CA GLU A 50 10.85 10.71 9.57
C GLU A 50 9.48 11.09 10.14
N PHE A 51 8.47 10.24 9.93
CA PHE A 51 7.15 10.43 10.52
C PHE A 51 7.18 10.35 12.04
N ARG A 52 7.85 9.33 12.60
CA ARG A 52 8.04 9.16 14.04
C ARG A 52 8.70 10.39 14.68
N VAL A 53 9.79 10.86 14.06
CA VAL A 53 10.52 12.06 14.50
C VAL A 53 9.62 13.29 14.46
N ASN A 54 8.85 13.47 13.38
CA ASN A 54 7.95 14.62 13.24
C ASN A 54 6.81 14.62 14.28
N CYS A 55 6.17 13.47 14.52
CA CYS A 55 5.11 13.35 15.54
C CYS A 55 5.62 13.69 16.94
N GLN A 56 6.82 13.22 17.30
CA GLN A 56 7.45 13.52 18.59
C GLN A 56 7.75 15.02 18.74
N ILE A 57 8.22 15.68 17.68
CA ILE A 57 8.60 17.11 17.72
C ILE A 57 7.37 18.03 17.70
N LEU A 58 6.31 17.65 17.00
CA LEU A 58 5.10 18.47 16.83
C LEU A 58 4.07 18.28 17.97
N GLY A 59 4.32 17.37 18.91
CA GLY A 59 3.46 17.17 20.09
C GLY A 59 2.08 16.58 19.77
N PHE A 60 1.94 15.87 18.64
CA PHE A 60 0.68 15.20 18.30
C PHE A 60 0.48 13.97 19.21
N PRO A 61 -0.68 13.81 19.87
CA PRO A 61 -0.96 12.61 20.64
C PRO A 61 -1.17 11.39 19.72
N ASP A 62 -0.42 10.36 20.05
CA ASP A 62 -0.13 9.10 19.36
C ASP A 62 -1.33 8.21 18.96
N SER A 63 -2.59 8.61 19.05
CA SER A 63 -3.68 7.61 18.97
C SER A 63 -4.23 7.38 17.55
N ASN A 64 -4.60 8.44 16.81
CA ASN A 64 -5.40 8.25 15.59
C ASN A 64 -4.58 7.88 14.34
N LEU A 65 -3.34 8.36 14.23
CA LEU A 65 -2.47 8.06 13.09
C LEU A 65 -1.75 6.72 13.26
N TRP A 66 -1.38 6.36 14.49
CA TRP A 66 -0.83 5.04 14.77
C TRP A 66 -1.88 3.96 14.61
N GLN A 67 -3.12 4.19 15.04
CA GLN A 67 -4.21 3.28 14.69
C GLN A 67 -4.29 3.04 13.18
N LEU A 68 -4.15 4.09 12.36
CA LEU A 68 -4.21 3.97 10.90
C LEU A 68 -2.97 3.28 10.30
N LEU A 69 -1.77 3.50 10.86
CA LEU A 69 -0.54 2.80 10.47
C LEU A 69 -0.55 1.33 10.93
N THR A 70 -1.09 1.04 12.11
CA THR A 70 -1.29 -0.32 12.64
C THR A 70 -2.43 -1.04 11.91
N ASP A 71 -3.45 -0.32 11.45
CA ASP A 71 -4.46 -0.86 10.53
C ASP A 71 -3.86 -1.17 9.15
N LEU A 72 -2.77 -0.50 8.75
CA LEU A 72 -1.95 -0.90 7.61
C LEU A 72 -1.05 -2.11 7.93
N GLU A 73 -0.56 -2.27 9.17
CA GLU A 73 0.04 -3.54 9.66
C GLU A 73 -0.96 -4.71 9.66
N LEU A 74 -2.28 -4.44 9.65
CA LEU A 74 -3.31 -5.48 9.44
C LEU A 74 -3.14 -6.20 8.09
N LEU A 75 -2.56 -5.51 7.10
CA LEU A 75 -2.05 -6.12 5.87
C LEU A 75 -0.66 -6.70 6.14
N GLN A 76 -0.59 -7.63 7.10
CA GLN A 76 0.64 -8.33 7.41
C GLN A 76 1.11 -9.04 6.16
N GLU A 77 2.41 -8.96 5.88
CA GLU A 77 2.98 -9.53 4.67
C GLU A 77 2.48 -10.96 4.54
N ASP A 78 2.71 -11.85 5.50
CA ASP A 78 2.37 -13.27 5.39
C ASP A 78 0.89 -13.63 5.24
N THR A 79 -0.01 -12.74 5.66
CA THR A 79 -1.44 -13.04 5.77
C THR A 79 -2.24 -12.43 4.62
N THR A 80 -1.69 -11.40 3.97
CA THR A 80 -2.36 -10.69 2.88
C THR A 80 -2.41 -11.51 1.58
N GLN A 81 -3.59 -11.51 0.95
CA GLN A 81 -3.87 -12.22 -0.30
C GLN A 81 -3.99 -11.25 -1.48
N LEU A 82 -3.43 -11.64 -2.63
CA LEU A 82 -3.54 -10.92 -3.89
C LEU A 82 -4.44 -11.69 -4.84
N TRP A 83 -5.47 -11.05 -5.37
CA TRP A 83 -6.44 -11.67 -6.26
C TRP A 83 -6.42 -11.02 -7.65
N TRP A 84 -6.48 -11.86 -8.67
CA TRP A 84 -6.59 -11.46 -10.07
C TRP A 84 -7.59 -12.36 -10.79
N ALA A 85 -8.61 -11.75 -11.42
CA ALA A 85 -9.61 -12.45 -12.22
C ALA A 85 -10.23 -13.68 -11.51
N GLY A 86 -10.54 -13.56 -10.22
CA GLY A 86 -11.13 -14.64 -9.41
C GLY A 86 -10.15 -15.73 -8.97
N LYS A 87 -8.84 -15.55 -9.18
CA LYS A 87 -7.78 -16.45 -8.73
C LYS A 87 -6.84 -15.76 -7.74
N GLU A 88 -6.44 -16.47 -6.70
CA GLU A 88 -5.40 -16.02 -5.78
C GLU A 88 -4.01 -16.17 -6.42
N LEU A 89 -3.20 -15.12 -6.34
CA LEU A 89 -1.81 -15.10 -6.74
C LEU A 89 -0.96 -15.58 -5.56
N LEU A 90 -0.45 -16.80 -5.68
CA LEU A 90 0.35 -17.44 -4.66
C LEU A 90 1.74 -16.81 -4.61
N ARG A 91 2.26 -16.65 -3.39
CA ARG A 91 3.65 -16.23 -3.16
C ARG A 91 4.61 -17.20 -3.82
N GLY A 92 5.67 -16.67 -4.42
CA GLY A 92 6.68 -17.46 -5.12
C GLY A 92 6.30 -17.92 -6.53
N LYS A 93 5.06 -17.71 -6.98
CA LYS A 93 4.68 -17.91 -8.38
C LYS A 93 4.91 -16.65 -9.19
N LYS A 94 5.33 -16.81 -10.44
CA LYS A 94 5.56 -15.67 -11.33
C LYS A 94 4.22 -15.25 -11.94
N LEU A 95 4.07 -13.95 -12.21
CA LEU A 95 2.88 -13.44 -12.90
C LEU A 95 2.66 -14.12 -14.26
N CYS A 96 3.75 -14.47 -14.97
CA CYS A 96 3.66 -15.18 -16.25
C CYS A 96 2.99 -16.56 -16.14
N ASP A 97 2.99 -17.18 -14.97
CA ASP A 97 2.30 -18.46 -14.72
C ASP A 97 0.77 -18.28 -14.70
N TYR A 98 0.29 -17.04 -14.48
CA TYR A 98 -1.13 -16.69 -14.45
C TYR A 98 -1.58 -15.99 -15.73
N ILE A 99 -0.78 -15.06 -16.25
CA ILE A 99 -1.16 -14.15 -17.35
C ILE A 99 -0.53 -14.51 -18.71
N GLY A 100 0.42 -15.46 -18.73
CA GLY A 100 1.24 -15.77 -19.90
C GLY A 100 2.45 -14.84 -20.08
N LYS A 101 3.26 -15.11 -21.11
CA LYS A 101 4.41 -14.26 -21.48
C LYS A 101 3.91 -13.13 -22.39
N ASN A 102 3.87 -11.92 -21.86
CA ASN A 102 3.50 -10.72 -22.60
C ASN A 102 4.61 -9.68 -22.46
N GLU A 103 4.88 -8.91 -23.51
CA GLU A 103 5.87 -7.81 -23.47
C GLU A 103 5.36 -6.62 -22.64
N LYS A 104 4.04 -6.38 -22.64
CA LYS A 104 3.40 -5.35 -21.83
C LYS A 104 2.03 -5.83 -21.36
N THR A 105 1.77 -5.75 -20.06
CA THR A 105 0.45 -6.10 -19.50
C THR A 105 0.07 -5.13 -18.40
N LYS A 106 -1.18 -4.68 -18.45
CA LYS A 106 -1.82 -3.98 -17.34
C LYS A 106 -2.78 -4.95 -16.67
N ILE A 107 -2.58 -5.21 -15.38
CA ILE A 107 -3.49 -6.03 -14.57
C ILE A 107 -4.04 -5.20 -13.42
N MET A 108 -5.27 -5.52 -13.03
CA MET A 108 -5.90 -4.97 -11.84
C MET A 108 -5.91 -6.05 -10.77
N LEU A 109 -5.29 -5.78 -9.64
CA LEU A 109 -5.17 -6.71 -8.52
C LEU A 109 -6.06 -6.22 -7.39
N LYS A 110 -6.74 -7.15 -6.72
CA LYS A 110 -7.43 -6.88 -5.46
C LYS A 110 -6.54 -7.35 -4.32
N LEU A 111 -6.21 -6.45 -3.40
CA LEU A 111 -5.56 -6.78 -2.15
C LEU A 111 -6.63 -7.09 -1.11
N GLN A 112 -6.49 -8.19 -0.38
CA GLN A 112 -7.47 -8.63 0.61
C GLN A 112 -6.74 -9.03 1.90
N SER A 113 -7.19 -8.49 3.03
CA SER A 113 -6.78 -8.96 4.36
C SER A 113 -7.44 -10.32 4.66
N PRO A 114 -6.81 -11.19 5.46
CA PRO A 114 -7.40 -12.48 5.83
C PRO A 114 -8.65 -12.32 6.69
N ILE A 115 -8.74 -11.19 7.40
CA ILE A 115 -9.90 -10.83 8.21
C ILE A 115 -10.90 -10.13 7.29
N SER A 116 -11.54 -10.90 6.42
CA SER A 116 -12.93 -10.63 6.10
C SER A 116 -13.76 -11.23 7.23
N LEU A 117 -13.96 -10.46 8.31
CA LEU A 117 -15.19 -10.64 9.10
C LEU A 117 -16.37 -10.52 8.12
N PRO A 118 -17.44 -11.32 8.26
CA PRO A 118 -18.58 -11.29 7.36
C PRO A 118 -19.35 -9.96 7.54
N ALA A 119 -18.84 -8.88 6.96
CA ALA A 119 -19.59 -7.65 6.80
C ALA A 119 -20.57 -7.84 5.64
N CYS A 120 -21.79 -8.25 6.00
CA CYS A 120 -23.05 -8.06 5.29
C CYS A 120 -23.03 -8.26 3.75
N ASN A 121 -23.06 -9.52 3.32
CA ASN A 121 -23.74 -9.90 2.07
C ASN A 121 -25.18 -10.37 2.35
N SER A 122 -25.85 -9.85 3.38
CA SER A 122 -27.23 -10.20 3.74
C SER A 122 -28.18 -9.04 3.48
N GLU A 123 -28.16 -8.47 2.29
CA GLU A 123 -29.21 -7.53 1.88
C GLU A 123 -29.46 -7.54 0.38
N MET A 124 -29.51 -8.72 -0.25
CA MET A 124 -30.06 -8.89 -1.62
C MET A 124 -30.80 -10.22 -1.86
N ASP A 125 -31.14 -11.00 -0.81
CA ASP A 125 -31.85 -12.29 -0.97
C ASP A 125 -33.30 -12.31 -0.45
N LEU A 126 -33.86 -11.16 -0.02
CA LEU A 126 -35.27 -11.08 0.43
C LEU A 126 -36.25 -10.56 -0.63
N ILE A 127 -35.81 -10.27 -1.85
CA ILE A 127 -36.69 -9.72 -2.91
C ILE A 127 -37.19 -10.81 -3.90
N ASN A 128 -36.68 -12.05 -3.85
CA ASN A 128 -37.09 -13.11 -4.77
C ASN A 128 -37.47 -14.43 -4.09
N LYS A 129 -38.33 -14.36 -3.06
CA LYS A 129 -39.13 -15.53 -2.69
C LYS A 129 -40.61 -15.15 -2.60
N LYS A 130 -41.28 -15.54 -3.68
CA LYS A 130 -42.71 -15.64 -3.97
C LYS A 130 -43.62 -15.86 -2.77
#